data_AF-A0A4Q2QTL2-F1
#
_entry.id   AF-A0A4Q2QTL2-F1
#
_cell.length_a   1.000
_cell.length_b   1.000
_cell.length_c   1.000
_cell.angle_alpha   90.00
_cell.angle_beta   90.00
_cell.angle_gamma   90.00
#
_symmetry.space_group_name_H-M   'P 1'
#
loop_
_entity.id
_entity.type
_entity.pdbx_description
1 polymer ?
#
loop_
_entity_poly.entity_id
_entity_poly.type
_entity_poly.pdbx_seq_one_letter_code
_entity_poly.pdbx_strand_id
1 'polypeptide(L)' 'RDRKFRSVDELQSTLSEQYKGQHVSIVYPAKPSGLLRTVFVSVDDAGGVNRTYGDQSPVDFSAIKDDLYVPSDL' A
#
# COMPACT_ATOMS: atom_id res chain seq x y z
N ARG A 1 -12.75 -5.31 -5.08
CA ARG A 1 -12.50 -5.04 -6.52
C ARG A 1 -11.14 -4.39 -6.61
N ASP A 2 -10.28 -4.90 -7.47
CA ASP A 2 -8.89 -4.43 -7.52
C ASP A 2 -8.78 -3.11 -8.27
N ARG A 3 -7.91 -2.22 -7.77
CA ARG A 3 -7.59 -0.94 -8.39
C ARG A 3 -6.08 -0.80 -8.50
N LYS A 4 -5.60 -0.42 -9.67
CA LYS A 4 -4.17 -0.18 -9.94
C LYS A 4 -3.88 1.30 -9.80
N PHE A 5 -2.67 1.62 -9.32
CA PHE A 5 -2.16 2.97 -9.12
C PHE A 5 -0.83 3.11 -9.86
N ARG A 6 -0.50 4.33 -10.29
CA ARG A 6 0.73 4.64 -11.04
C ARG A 6 1.90 4.96 -10.12
N SER A 7 1.64 5.28 -8.85
CA SER A 7 2.66 5.56 -7.85
C SER A 7 2.19 5.20 -6.44
N VAL A 8 3.14 5.09 -5.52
CA VAL A 8 2.86 4.93 -4.08
C VAL A 8 2.16 6.16 -3.51
N ASP A 9 2.50 7.35 -4.00
CA ASP A 9 1.87 8.61 -3.56
C ASP A 9 0.38 8.65 -3.95
N GLU A 10 0.04 8.22 -5.18
CA GLU A 10 -1.36 8.11 -5.63
C GLU A 10 -2.14 7.07 -4.81
N LEU A 11 -1.50 5.92 -4.53
CA LEU A 11 -2.07 4.89 -3.66
C LEU A 11 -2.36 5.45 -2.26
N GLN A 12 -1.39 6.12 -1.64
CA GLN A 12 -1.52 6.68 -0.30
C GLN A 12 -2.68 7.67 -0.22
N SER A 13 -2.73 8.66 -1.11
CA SER A 13 -3.82 9.65 -1.14
C SER A 13 -5.17 8.99 -1.35
N THR A 14 -5.25 8.01 -2.26
CA THR A 14 -6.51 7.30 -2.52
C THR A 14 -6.98 6.52 -1.30
N LEU A 15 -6.07 5.83 -0.58
CA LEU A 15 -6.41 5.11 0.63
C LEU A 15 -6.99 6.06 1.69
N SER A 16 -6.31 7.17 1.97
CA SER A 16 -6.73 8.13 2.99
C SER A 16 -8.05 8.82 2.67
N GLU A 17 -8.37 9.02 1.39
CA GLU A 17 -9.57 9.75 0.98
C GLU A 17 -10.79 8.86 0.73
N GLN A 18 -10.59 7.69 0.11
CA GLN A 18 -11.67 6.90 -0.49
C GLN A 18 -11.93 5.57 0.23
N TYR A 19 -11.03 5.14 1.12
CA TYR A 19 -11.13 3.85 1.81
C TYR A 19 -11.32 3.97 3.32
N LYS A 20 -11.69 5.15 3.84
CA LYS A 20 -11.99 5.38 5.27
C LYS A 20 -12.97 4.36 5.84
N GLY A 21 -12.66 3.85 7.03
CA GLY A 21 -13.44 2.82 7.72
C GLY A 21 -13.33 1.42 7.11
N GLN A 22 -12.38 1.19 6.18
CA GLN A 22 -12.23 -0.10 5.48
C GLN A 22 -10.91 -0.79 5.79
N HIS A 23 -10.93 -2.12 5.65
CA HIS A 23 -9.76 -2.97 5.63
C HIS A 23 -9.48 -3.39 4.18
N VAL A 24 -8.28 -3.09 3.70
CA VAL A 24 -7.86 -3.41 2.33
C VAL A 24 -6.46 -4.00 2.32
N SER A 25 -6.11 -4.64 1.20
CA SER A 25 -4.77 -5.17 0.98
C SER A 25 -4.06 -4.35 -0.10
N ILE A 26 -2.86 -3.88 0.19
CA ILE A 26 -1.93 -3.33 -0.80
C ILE A 26 -1.14 -4.51 -1.37
N VAL A 27 -1.17 -4.67 -2.69
CA VAL A 27 -0.41 -5.72 -3.39
C VAL A 27 0.53 -5.08 -4.39
N TYR A 28 1.82 -5.38 -4.31
CA TYR A 28 2.83 -4.79 -5.19
C TYR A 28 3.99 -5.77 -5.47
N PRO A 29 4.63 -5.71 -6.66
CA PRO A 29 5.84 -6.47 -6.94
C PRO A 29 7.01 -5.89 -6.16
N ALA A 30 7.75 -6.72 -5.43
CA ALA A 30 8.86 -6.29 -4.59
C ALA A 30 10.22 -6.71 -5.16
N LYS A 31 11.25 -5.90 -4.91
CA LYS A 31 12.64 -6.21 -5.27
C LYS A 31 13.16 -7.43 -4.48
N PRO A 32 14.16 -8.15 -5.00
CA PRO A 32 14.76 -8.00 -6.33
C PRO A 32 14.03 -8.78 -7.44
N SER A 33 13.14 -9.71 -7.07
CA SER A 33 12.59 -10.71 -8.00
C SER A 33 11.27 -10.31 -8.68
N GLY A 34 10.63 -9.23 -8.24
CA GLY A 34 9.29 -8.85 -8.70
C GLY A 34 8.18 -9.71 -8.09
N LEU A 35 8.47 -10.54 -7.08
CA LEU A 35 7.45 -11.32 -6.38
C LEU A 35 6.44 -10.40 -5.69
N LEU A 36 5.16 -10.76 -5.77
CA LEU A 36 4.10 -9.98 -5.15
C LEU A 36 4.18 -10.06 -3.63
N ARG A 37 4.28 -8.91 -2.99
CA ARG A 37 4.05 -8.73 -1.56
C ARG A 37 2.63 -8.26 -1.32
N THR A 38 2.11 -8.58 -0.15
CA THR A 38 0.80 -8.14 0.31
C THR A 38 0.94 -7.51 1.69
N VAL A 39 0.40 -6.30 1.85
CA VAL A 39 0.32 -5.59 3.13
C VAL A 39 -1.15 -5.38 3.45
N PHE A 40 -1.60 -5.90 4.59
CA PHE A 40 -2.97 -5.69 5.06
C PHE A 40 -3.03 -4.39 5.84
N VAL A 41 -3.92 -3.49 5.43
CA VAL A 41 -4.06 -2.16 6.01
C VAL A 41 -5.49 -1.86 6.39
N SER A 42 -5.64 -1.08 7.45
CA SER A 42 -6.90 -0.52 7.93
C SER A 42 -6.81 0.98 7.79
N VAL A 43 -7.83 1.59 7.17
CA VAL A 43 -7.94 3.05 7.07
C VAL A 43 -8.95 3.51 8.10
N ASP A 44 -8.51 4.33 9.05
CA ASP A 44 -9.41 4.89 10.06
C ASP A 44 -10.33 5.98 9.49
N ASP A 45 -11.27 6.46 10.30
CA ASP A 45 -12.25 7.47 9.89
C ASP A 45 -11.62 8.85 9.58
N ALA A 46 -10.43 9.12 10.12
CA ALA A 46 -9.66 10.33 9.80
C ALA A 46 -8.87 10.20 8.48
N GLY A 47 -8.73 8.97 7.95
CA GLY A 47 -7.92 8.67 6.76
C GLY A 47 -6.50 8.22 7.10
N GLY A 48 -6.19 7.96 8.36
CA GLY A 48 -4.92 7.35 8.78
C GLY A 48 -4.84 5.89 8.31
N VAL A 49 -3.71 5.52 7.71
CA VAL A 49 -3.50 4.17 7.16
C VAL A 49 -2.54 3.39 8.06
N ASN A 50 -3.07 2.37 8.71
CA ASN A 50 -2.36 1.57 9.70
C ASN A 50 -2.31 0.10 9.26
N ARG A 51 -1.35 -0.67 9.77
CA ARG A 51 -1.33 -2.13 9.57
C ARG A 51 -2.57 -2.75 10.23
N THR A 52 -3.21 -3.71 9.56
CA THR A 52 -4.38 -4.39 10.13
C THR A 52 -3.99 -5.31 11.30
N TYR A 53 -2.85 -5.98 11.18
CA TYR A 53 -2.36 -6.97 12.14
C TYR A 53 -1.08 -6.52 12.82
N GLY A 54 -0.80 -7.06 14.01
CA GLY A 54 0.38 -6.72 14.81
C GLY A 54 0.11 -5.56 15.75
N ASP A 55 1.04 -4.61 15.79
CA ASP A 55 0.97 -3.39 16.62
C ASP A 55 0.02 -2.31 16.06
N GLN A 56 -0.55 -2.55 14.87
CA GLN A 56 -1.41 -1.62 14.16
C GLN A 56 -0.75 -0.25 13.95
N SER A 57 0.57 -0.26 13.77
CA SER A 57 1.37 0.93 13.49
C SER A 57 1.04 1.54 12.12
N PRO A 58 1.31 2.85 11.93
CA PRO A 58 1.21 3.50 10.63
C PRO A 58 2.00 2.76 9.54
N VAL A 59 1.44 2.71 8.34
CA VAL A 59 2.12 2.13 7.18
C VAL A 59 3.25 3.04 6.73
N ASP A 60 4.46 2.48 6.65
CA ASP A 60 5.61 3.16 6.05
C ASP A 60 5.56 3.03 4.52
N PHE A 61 4.97 4.04 3.87
CA PHE A 61 4.89 4.12 2.42
C PHE A 61 6.25 4.37 1.76
N SER A 62 7.21 4.97 2.46
CA SER A 62 8.59 5.13 1.95
C SER A 62 9.27 3.78 1.81
N ALA A 63 9.12 2.89 2.79
CA ALA A 63 9.61 1.52 2.68
C ALA A 63 8.96 0.75 1.51
N ILE A 64 7.66 0.93 1.26
CA ILE A 64 6.98 0.33 0.09
C ILE A 64 7.57 0.89 -1.21
N LYS A 65 7.84 2.20 -1.29
CA LYS A 65 8.43 2.86 -2.46
C LYS A 65 9.84 2.35 -2.75
N ASP A 66 10.65 2.15 -1.71
CA ASP A 66 12.01 1.65 -1.83
C ASP A 66 12.04 0.17 -2.24
N ASP A 67 11.12 -0.64 -1.69
CA ASP A 67 10.97 -2.07 -1.97
C ASP A 67 10.29 -2.36 -3.32
N LEU A 68 9.55 -1.39 -3.88
CA LEU A 68 8.81 -1.55 -5.15
C LEU A 68 9.75 -1.92 -6.30
N TYR A 69 9.47 -3.06 -6.94
CA TYR A 69 10.11 -3.45 -8.18
C TYR A 69 9.44 -2.73 -9.35
N VAL A 70 10.20 -1.85 -9.99
CA VAL A 70 9.82 -1.23 -11.26
C VAL A 70 10.59 -1.98 -12.33
N PRO A 71 9.93 -2.75 -13.22
CA PRO A 71 10.60 -3.33 -14.37
C PRO A 71 11.24 -2.17 -15.15
N SER A 72 12.56 -2.23 -15.33
CA SER A 72 13.20 -1.39 -16.34
C SER A 72 12.60 -1.81 -17.68
N ASP A 73 12.05 -0.85 -18.43
CA ASP A 73 11.28 -1.10 -19.66
C ASP A 73 11.88 -2.23 -20.53
N LEU A 74 11.03 -3.17 -20.95
CA LEU A 74 11.28 -4.01 -22.13
C LEU A 74 11.18 -3.16 -23.39
#